data_AF-R7UYK3-F1
#
_entry.id   AF-R7UYK3-F1
#
_cell.length_a   1.000
_cell.length_b   1.000
_cell.length_c   1.000
_cell.angle_alpha   90.00
_cell.angle_beta   90.00
_cell.angle_gamma   90.00
#
_symmetry.space_group_name_H-M   'P 1'
#
loop_
_entity.id
_entity.type
_entity.pdbx_description
1 polymer ?
#
loop_
_entity_poly.entity_id
_entity_poly.type
_entity_poly.pdbx_seq_one_letter_code
_entity_poly.pdbx_strand_id
1 'polypeptide(L)'
;MLKQCLQTKNPHRLILIPFFVVPILLKISYVQQTVMMKHRDVTTEIQRKSSWSQNHTIKVYLFAYMRGGSSLGGTLFNEDPRGLLWYEPLDQFFMAYLGHAHWGHPMHVTMNKESYTQRAIPQEEHSLYVDYITNMLSCNYQSLPAETFTHVNFIGQSRALQFMNSCTSKSGMVSCKKNIKAHCGSASTHTRDPAASWNNSCPQIIKFLDTVHPSSIKTESFKNELKVKFQVDTSTADDFVDHRMCMQKVRVKVKSCMKKALSKCHKQNIHAVEVLRSNMAALDDVIKRLPDLYVVHYVRDPRAIAQSTIKVKFGPGDIVHESRLICNKMEQDIKDYERLSSLYPGVFIRVKYEDLVLDPKQFGKTVYQHIGLEDCSASWLKTVQSSLHDSKASGSFGTSRKNGTKAIDKWRTEIKGQKLNEVNQICENVLKTLDYSL
;
A
#
# COMPACT_ATOMS: atom_id res chain seq x y z
N MET A 1 -23.84 31.35 -79.60
CA MET A 1 -25.18 30.72 -79.51
C MET A 1 -25.74 31.05 -78.13
N LEU A 2 -26.38 32.21 -77.97
CA LEU A 2 -27.83 32.47 -77.95
C LEU A 2 -28.54 32.14 -76.61
N LYS A 3 -29.04 33.24 -75.97
CA LYS A 3 -30.18 33.44 -75.03
C LYS A 3 -30.05 32.90 -73.59
N GLN A 4 -29.91 33.74 -72.54
CA GLN A 4 -30.81 34.74 -71.89
C GLN A 4 -31.89 34.16 -70.95
N CYS A 5 -31.84 34.59 -69.67
CA CYS A 5 -32.90 35.21 -68.81
C CYS A 5 -32.50 35.06 -67.32
N LEU A 6 -32.00 36.09 -66.60
CA LEU A 6 -32.66 37.22 -65.90
C LEU A 6 -33.47 36.87 -64.61
N GLN A 7 -32.94 37.39 -63.47
CA GLN A 7 -33.60 37.97 -62.25
C GLN A 7 -34.56 37.08 -61.41
N THR A 8 -34.68 37.11 -60.06
CA THR A 8 -34.83 38.21 -59.07
C THR A 8 -34.64 37.75 -57.59
N LYS A 9 -34.10 38.64 -56.72
CA LYS A 9 -34.36 39.01 -55.29
C LYS A 9 -34.91 38.01 -54.21
N ASN A 10 -34.15 37.89 -53.08
CA ASN A 10 -34.42 38.00 -51.60
C ASN A 10 -35.78 37.57 -50.94
N PRO A 11 -35.93 37.39 -49.60
CA PRO A 11 -35.00 37.16 -48.46
C PRO A 11 -35.46 36.07 -47.41
N HIS A 12 -34.63 35.81 -46.40
CA HIS A 12 -34.88 35.18 -45.06
C HIS A 12 -35.99 34.12 -44.85
N ARG A 13 -35.58 32.88 -44.50
CA ARG A 13 -36.38 31.95 -43.67
C ARG A 13 -35.58 31.52 -42.42
N LEU A 14 -36.02 31.97 -41.24
CA LEU A 14 -35.70 31.36 -39.96
C LEU A 14 -36.33 29.96 -39.92
N ILE A 15 -35.53 28.92 -39.69
CA ILE A 15 -36.03 27.58 -39.36
C ILE A 15 -36.11 27.50 -37.83
N LEU A 16 -37.33 27.58 -37.30
CA LEU A 16 -37.63 27.27 -35.90
C LEU A 16 -37.52 25.75 -35.70
N ILE A 17 -36.44 25.30 -35.05
CA ILE A 17 -36.33 23.93 -34.55
C ILE A 17 -37.14 23.85 -33.25
N PRO A 18 -38.14 22.95 -33.13
CA PRO A 18 -38.95 22.87 -31.92
C PRO A 18 -38.10 22.44 -30.72
N PHE A 19 -38.20 23.20 -29.63
CA PHE A 19 -37.45 23.07 -28.36
C PHE A 19 -37.56 21.71 -27.65
N PHE A 20 -38.37 20.78 -28.17
CA PHE A 20 -38.54 19.43 -27.60
C PHE A 20 -37.57 18.37 -28.14
N VAL A 21 -36.80 18.65 -29.19
CA VAL A 21 -35.90 17.65 -29.82
C VAL A 21 -34.48 17.68 -29.22
N VAL A 22 -34.05 18.83 -28.70
CA VAL A 22 -32.70 19.03 -28.12
C VAL A 22 -32.46 18.18 -26.84
N PRO A 23 -33.42 18.06 -25.89
CA PRO A 23 -33.22 17.23 -24.69
C PRO A 23 -33.15 15.72 -25.01
N ILE A 24 -33.85 15.29 -26.06
CA ILE A 24 -33.92 13.88 -26.47
C ILE A 24 -32.61 13.47 -27.17
N LEU A 25 -32.07 14.31 -28.06
CA LEU A 25 -30.79 14.05 -28.71
C LEU A 25 -29.61 14.09 -27.72
N LEU A 26 -29.64 14.97 -26.71
CA LEU A 26 -28.67 14.98 -25.63
C LEU A 26 -28.77 13.72 -24.74
N LYS A 27 -29.99 13.26 -24.41
CA LYS A 27 -30.19 11.99 -23.68
C LYS A 27 -29.73 10.78 -24.49
N ILE A 28 -30.03 10.71 -25.79
CA ILE A 28 -29.58 9.61 -26.65
C ILE A 28 -28.05 9.61 -26.77
N SER A 29 -27.43 10.78 -26.93
CA SER A 29 -25.96 10.90 -26.99
C SER A 29 -25.31 10.50 -25.66
N TYR A 30 -25.88 10.91 -24.52
CA TYR A 30 -25.39 10.55 -23.18
C TYR A 30 -25.56 9.05 -22.90
N VAL A 31 -26.71 8.47 -23.27
CA VAL A 31 -26.99 7.02 -23.15
C VAL A 31 -26.08 6.22 -24.08
N GLN A 32 -25.84 6.66 -25.32
CA GLN A 32 -24.90 6.00 -26.22
C GLN A 32 -23.46 6.08 -25.73
N GLN A 33 -23.03 7.20 -25.15
CA GLN A 33 -21.70 7.33 -24.52
C GLN A 33 -21.56 6.41 -23.31
N THR A 34 -22.56 6.34 -22.42
CA THR A 34 -22.53 5.43 -21.26
C THR A 34 -22.57 3.96 -21.67
N VAL A 35 -23.36 3.61 -22.69
CA VAL A 35 -23.40 2.24 -23.23
C VAL A 35 -22.07 1.87 -23.89
N MET A 36 -21.46 2.76 -24.68
CA MET A 36 -20.15 2.52 -25.29
C MET A 36 -19.01 2.43 -24.26
N MET A 37 -19.00 3.28 -23.22
CA MET A 37 -18.03 3.18 -22.13
C MET A 37 -18.19 1.87 -21.36
N LYS A 38 -19.43 1.48 -21.02
CA LYS A 38 -19.73 0.22 -20.34
C LYS A 38 -19.36 -0.99 -21.19
N HIS A 39 -19.57 -0.94 -22.51
CA HIS A 39 -19.15 -2.01 -23.41
C HIS A 39 -17.62 -2.10 -23.52
N ARG A 40 -16.92 -0.95 -23.54
CA ARG A 40 -15.46 -0.89 -23.57
C ARG A 40 -14.87 -1.50 -22.29
N ASP A 41 -15.35 -1.10 -21.11
CA ASP A 41 -14.94 -1.67 -19.83
C ASP A 41 -15.13 -3.19 -19.78
N VAL A 42 -16.31 -3.68 -20.19
CA VAL A 42 -16.61 -5.12 -20.26
C VAL A 42 -15.66 -5.85 -21.22
N THR A 43 -15.37 -5.29 -22.41
CA THR A 43 -14.41 -5.92 -23.33
C THR A 43 -12.98 -5.94 -22.82
N THR A 44 -12.52 -4.89 -22.12
CA THR A 44 -11.16 -4.84 -21.55
C THR A 44 -11.01 -5.80 -20.37
N GLU A 45 -12.05 -5.92 -19.53
CA GLU A 45 -12.09 -6.88 -18.41
C GLU A 45 -12.12 -8.34 -18.91
N ILE A 46 -12.87 -8.62 -19.98
CA ILE A 46 -12.90 -9.93 -20.64
C ILE A 46 -11.55 -10.24 -21.32
N GLN A 47 -10.91 -9.28 -21.99
CA GLN A 47 -9.59 -9.48 -22.59
C GLN A 47 -8.54 -9.84 -21.54
N ARG A 48 -8.55 -9.15 -20.39
CA ARG A 48 -7.62 -9.44 -19.28
C ARG A 48 -7.86 -10.83 -18.69
N LYS A 49 -9.11 -11.28 -18.55
CA LYS A 49 -9.45 -12.64 -18.08
C LYS A 49 -9.08 -13.74 -19.09
N SER A 50 -9.04 -13.44 -20.39
CA SER A 50 -8.86 -14.46 -21.46
C SER A 50 -7.41 -14.81 -21.84
N SER A 51 -6.40 -14.03 -21.44
CA SER A 51 -5.03 -14.18 -21.97
C SER A 51 -4.04 -14.97 -21.10
N TRP A 52 -4.42 -15.38 -19.88
CA TRP A 52 -3.48 -15.96 -18.93
C TRP A 52 -3.50 -17.50 -18.95
N SER A 53 -2.37 -18.10 -19.33
CA SER A 53 -2.17 -19.54 -19.26
C SER A 53 -2.34 -20.07 -17.82
N GLN A 54 -2.63 -21.37 -17.68
CA GLN A 54 -2.75 -22.07 -16.38
C GLN A 54 -1.52 -21.95 -15.45
N ASN A 55 -0.38 -21.44 -15.95
CA ASN A 55 0.86 -21.24 -15.21
C ASN A 55 1.16 -19.76 -14.89
N HIS A 56 0.18 -18.87 -15.02
CA HIS A 56 0.36 -17.44 -14.75
C HIS A 56 0.40 -17.14 -13.24
N THR A 57 1.39 -16.34 -12.82
CA THR A 57 1.50 -15.82 -11.46
C THR A 57 0.57 -14.62 -11.27
N ILE A 58 -0.38 -14.73 -10.37
CA ILE A 58 -1.29 -13.65 -9.97
C ILE A 58 -0.55 -12.73 -9.00
N LYS A 59 -0.38 -11.46 -9.37
CA LYS A 59 0.25 -10.44 -8.51
C LYS A 59 -0.84 -9.59 -7.86
N VAL A 60 -0.78 -9.42 -6.55
CA VAL A 60 -1.78 -8.68 -5.78
C VAL A 60 -1.13 -7.64 -4.90
N TYR A 61 -1.66 -6.42 -4.96
CA TYR A 61 -1.34 -5.35 -4.04
C TYR A 61 -2.54 -5.11 -3.12
N LEU A 62 -2.43 -5.51 -1.85
CA LEU A 62 -3.42 -5.22 -0.82
C LEU A 62 -3.11 -3.84 -0.22
N PHE A 63 -3.79 -2.80 -0.73
CA PHE A 63 -3.68 -1.45 -0.22
C PHE A 63 -4.63 -1.29 0.97
N ALA A 64 -4.08 -1.11 2.17
CA ALA A 64 -4.85 -1.07 3.41
C ALA A 64 -4.38 0.05 4.34
N TYR A 65 -5.12 0.29 5.41
CA TYR A 65 -4.81 1.31 6.40
C TYR A 65 -4.44 0.66 7.74
N MET A 66 -3.51 1.28 8.47
CA MET A 66 -3.17 0.82 9.83
C MET A 66 -4.42 0.82 10.70
N ARG A 67 -4.60 -0.24 11.51
CA ARG A 67 -5.80 -0.48 12.34
C ARG A 67 -7.10 -0.69 11.54
N GLY A 68 -7.03 -0.74 10.21
CA GLY A 68 -8.11 -1.08 9.30
C GLY A 68 -8.42 -2.58 9.20
N GLY A 69 -7.74 -3.43 9.99
CA GLY A 69 -7.89 -4.89 9.91
C GLY A 69 -7.10 -5.52 8.76
N SER A 70 -6.05 -4.85 8.29
CA SER A 70 -5.20 -5.29 7.17
C SER A 70 -4.65 -6.70 7.37
N SER A 71 -4.20 -7.05 8.59
CA SER A 71 -3.68 -8.40 8.87
C SER A 71 -4.73 -9.49 8.71
N LEU A 72 -6.01 -9.19 8.99
CA LEU A 72 -7.12 -10.13 8.71
C LEU A 72 -7.36 -10.22 7.20
N GLY A 73 -7.33 -9.09 6.49
CA GLY A 73 -7.41 -9.05 5.02
C GLY A 73 -6.27 -9.83 4.35
N GLY A 74 -5.04 -9.69 4.83
CA GLY A 74 -3.85 -10.39 4.34
C GLY A 74 -3.95 -11.91 4.49
N THR A 75 -4.75 -12.42 5.45
CA THR A 75 -4.98 -13.88 5.55
C THR A 75 -5.54 -14.48 4.26
N LEU A 76 -6.28 -13.69 3.44
CA LEU A 76 -6.77 -14.11 2.12
C LEU A 76 -5.68 -14.79 1.30
N PHE A 77 -4.48 -14.20 1.30
CA PHE A 77 -3.38 -14.67 0.48
C PHE A 77 -2.37 -15.49 1.27
N ASN A 78 -2.24 -15.27 2.58
CA ASN A 78 -1.29 -16.05 3.39
C ASN A 78 -1.76 -17.48 3.68
N GLU A 79 -3.06 -17.63 3.96
CA GLU A 79 -3.69 -18.91 4.33
C GLU A 79 -4.16 -19.71 3.11
N ASP A 80 -4.12 -19.10 1.91
CA ASP A 80 -4.24 -19.84 0.66
C ASP A 80 -2.96 -20.66 0.41
N PRO A 81 -3.07 -21.98 0.17
CA PRO A 81 -1.92 -22.82 -0.14
C PRO A 81 -1.06 -22.31 -1.31
N ARG A 82 -1.70 -21.67 -2.31
CA ARG A 82 -1.09 -21.10 -3.52
C ARG A 82 -0.41 -19.75 -3.27
N GLY A 83 -0.60 -19.15 -2.10
CA GLY A 83 -0.17 -17.79 -1.83
C GLY A 83 1.19 -17.64 -1.17
N LEU A 84 1.84 -16.55 -1.51
CA LEU A 84 2.99 -15.95 -0.84
C LEU A 84 2.62 -14.49 -0.52
N LEU A 85 2.42 -14.19 0.76
CA LEU A 85 2.21 -12.82 1.21
C LEU A 85 3.49 -12.23 1.81
N TRP A 86 3.82 -11.03 1.35
CA TRP A 86 4.75 -10.12 1.99
C TRP A 86 4.00 -9.19 2.94
N TYR A 87 4.19 -9.38 4.23
CA TYR A 87 3.58 -8.56 5.27
C TYR A 87 4.31 -7.24 5.43
N GLU A 88 3.59 -6.13 5.21
CA GLU A 88 4.04 -4.76 5.42
C GLU A 88 5.49 -4.45 4.98
N PRO A 89 5.93 -4.85 3.77
CA PRO A 89 7.34 -4.87 3.40
C PRO A 89 7.98 -3.49 3.32
N LEU A 90 7.15 -2.43 3.33
CA LEU A 90 7.62 -1.06 3.35
C LEU A 90 8.20 -0.63 4.69
N ASP A 91 7.95 -1.35 5.79
CA ASP A 91 8.69 -1.07 7.02
C ASP A 91 10.20 -1.28 6.80
N GLN A 92 10.55 -2.40 6.16
CA GLN A 92 11.91 -2.74 5.75
C GLN A 92 12.43 -1.82 4.65
N PHE A 93 11.57 -1.31 3.76
CA PHE A 93 11.96 -0.31 2.76
C PHE A 93 12.54 0.95 3.40
N PHE A 94 11.79 1.58 4.32
CA PHE A 94 12.25 2.80 5.01
C PHE A 94 13.49 2.52 5.87
N MET A 95 13.55 1.34 6.46
CA MET A 95 14.72 0.87 7.18
C MET A 95 15.96 0.74 6.28
N ALA A 96 15.82 0.19 5.09
CA ALA A 96 16.94 -0.10 4.18
C ALA A 96 17.45 1.14 3.46
N TYR A 97 16.51 1.93 2.91
CA TYR A 97 16.88 3.03 2.02
C TYR A 97 16.94 4.38 2.73
N LEU A 98 16.19 4.56 3.82
CA LEU A 98 16.14 5.82 4.56
C LEU A 98 16.77 5.71 5.96
N GLY A 99 17.37 4.57 6.32
CA GLY A 99 18.06 4.41 7.62
C GLY A 99 17.13 4.44 8.85
N HIS A 100 15.82 4.35 8.65
CA HIS A 100 14.85 4.47 9.74
C HIS A 100 14.88 3.30 10.73
N ALA A 101 14.39 3.54 11.96
CA ALA A 101 14.07 2.48 12.91
C ALA A 101 12.91 1.61 12.40
N HIS A 102 12.80 0.36 12.85
CA HIS A 102 11.65 -0.52 12.56
C HIS A 102 10.37 -0.05 13.27
N TRP A 103 9.19 -0.52 12.86
CA TRP A 103 7.91 -0.27 13.55
C TRP A 103 7.50 1.21 13.63
N GLY A 104 7.89 2.01 12.63
CA GLY A 104 7.41 3.39 12.51
C GLY A 104 5.94 3.43 12.08
N HIS A 105 5.21 4.39 12.64
CA HIS A 105 3.79 4.59 12.32
C HIS A 105 3.60 4.94 10.83
N PRO A 106 2.73 4.25 10.07
CA PRO A 106 2.54 4.50 8.65
C PRO A 106 2.19 5.94 8.29
N MET A 107 1.39 6.62 9.13
CA MET A 107 1.03 8.02 8.87
C MET A 107 2.24 8.96 8.84
N HIS A 108 3.35 8.62 9.51
CA HIS A 108 4.55 9.45 9.52
C HIS A 108 5.26 9.51 8.16
N VAL A 109 5.06 8.49 7.33
CA VAL A 109 5.74 8.40 6.03
C VAL A 109 4.81 8.75 4.86
N THR A 110 3.50 8.82 5.10
CA THR A 110 2.49 9.13 4.09
C THR A 110 1.88 10.52 4.24
N MET A 111 1.87 11.10 5.45
CA MET A 111 1.21 12.38 5.77
C MET A 111 2.14 13.35 6.49
N ASN A 112 1.91 14.65 6.28
CA ASN A 112 2.36 15.72 7.17
C ASN A 112 1.37 15.85 8.34
N LYS A 113 1.88 15.79 9.56
CA LYS A 113 1.05 15.80 10.78
C LYS A 113 0.47 17.15 11.14
N GLU A 114 1.14 18.23 10.77
CA GLU A 114 0.80 19.59 11.15
C GLU A 114 -0.23 20.15 10.17
N SER A 115 -0.02 19.94 8.87
CA SER A 115 -0.92 20.41 7.82
C SER A 115 -2.02 19.41 7.45
N TYR A 116 -1.96 18.17 7.96
CA TYR A 116 -2.90 17.09 7.64
C TYR A 116 -3.00 16.79 6.13
N THR A 117 -1.91 16.99 5.39
CA THR A 117 -1.83 16.74 3.94
C THR A 117 -0.96 15.51 3.66
N GLN A 118 -1.09 14.92 2.46
CA GLN A 118 -0.16 13.88 2.04
C GLN A 118 1.26 14.46 1.94
N ARG A 119 2.25 13.67 2.37
CA ARG A 119 3.66 14.04 2.21
C ARG A 119 4.03 14.02 0.72
N ALA A 120 4.72 15.05 0.27
CA ALA A 120 5.40 15.03 -1.01
C ALA A 120 6.53 13.98 -1.00
N ILE A 121 6.45 12.99 -1.89
CA ILE A 121 7.43 11.91 -1.99
C ILE A 121 8.50 12.32 -3.01
N PRO A 122 9.80 12.40 -2.64
CA PRO A 122 10.87 12.67 -3.59
C PRO A 122 10.90 11.63 -4.72
N GLN A 123 11.22 12.07 -5.94
CA GLN A 123 11.23 11.18 -7.12
C GLN A 123 12.17 9.98 -6.96
N GLU A 124 13.30 10.17 -6.27
CA GLU A 124 14.25 9.09 -5.95
C GLU A 124 13.64 8.06 -4.99
N GLU A 125 12.91 8.52 -3.97
CA GLU A 125 12.19 7.65 -3.04
C GLU A 125 11.11 6.84 -3.77
N HIS A 126 10.34 7.51 -4.63
CA HIS A 126 9.29 6.89 -5.43
C HIS A 126 9.87 5.84 -6.39
N SER A 127 10.99 6.14 -7.05
CA SER A 127 11.67 5.20 -7.95
C SER A 127 12.14 3.95 -7.20
N LEU A 128 12.75 4.12 -6.02
CA LEU A 128 13.14 3.01 -5.15
C LEU A 128 11.93 2.19 -4.71
N TYR A 129 10.80 2.83 -4.36
CA TYR A 129 9.57 2.15 -3.98
C TYR A 129 9.02 1.28 -5.13
N VAL A 130 8.96 1.82 -6.34
CA VAL A 130 8.48 1.09 -7.54
C VAL A 130 9.36 -0.12 -7.80
N ASP A 131 10.69 0.03 -7.79
CA ASP A 131 11.62 -1.09 -7.99
C ASP A 131 11.50 -2.13 -6.88
N TYR A 132 11.35 -1.69 -5.63
CA TYR A 132 11.22 -2.57 -4.48
C TYR A 132 9.98 -3.47 -4.57
N ILE A 133 8.81 -2.88 -4.85
CA ILE A 133 7.56 -3.64 -5.03
C ILE A 133 7.62 -4.53 -6.26
N THR A 134 8.16 -4.02 -7.37
CA THR A 134 8.27 -4.77 -8.64
C THR A 134 9.15 -6.01 -8.48
N ASN A 135 10.32 -5.85 -7.88
CA ASN A 135 11.26 -6.95 -7.64
C ASN A 135 10.68 -7.99 -6.68
N MET A 136 9.92 -7.56 -5.69
CA MET A 136 9.24 -8.42 -4.73
C MET A 136 8.16 -9.29 -5.35
N LEU A 137 7.28 -8.71 -6.17
CA LEU A 137 6.19 -9.44 -6.81
C LEU A 137 6.66 -10.30 -8.00
N SER A 138 7.84 -10.02 -8.56
CA SER A 138 8.41 -10.73 -9.72
C SER A 138 9.48 -11.75 -9.36
N CYS A 139 9.64 -12.10 -8.08
CA CYS A 139 10.70 -13.00 -7.59
C CYS A 139 12.14 -12.55 -7.91
N ASN A 140 12.40 -11.26 -8.14
CA ASN A 140 13.77 -10.74 -8.32
C ASN A 140 14.40 -10.39 -6.96
N TYR A 141 14.51 -11.40 -6.09
CA TYR A 141 14.89 -11.19 -4.69
C TYR A 141 16.35 -10.78 -4.51
N GLN A 142 17.21 -11.07 -5.50
CA GLN A 142 18.61 -10.65 -5.53
C GLN A 142 18.76 -9.13 -5.61
N SER A 143 17.75 -8.44 -6.16
CA SER A 143 17.71 -6.99 -6.29
C SER A 143 17.06 -6.31 -5.08
N LEU A 144 16.63 -7.09 -4.07
CA LEU A 144 16.08 -6.57 -2.83
C LEU A 144 17.19 -6.43 -1.76
N PRO A 145 17.14 -5.40 -0.92
CA PRO A 145 18.09 -5.22 0.17
C PRO A 145 17.96 -6.37 1.18
N ALA A 146 19.05 -6.70 1.87
CA ALA A 146 19.06 -7.80 2.83
C ALA A 146 18.04 -7.60 3.97
N GLU A 147 17.81 -6.34 4.33
CA GLU A 147 16.81 -5.85 5.27
C GLU A 147 15.41 -6.41 5.03
N THR A 148 15.03 -6.56 3.75
CA THR A 148 13.72 -7.10 3.35
C THR A 148 13.47 -8.48 3.94
N PHE A 149 14.55 -9.26 4.08
CA PHE A 149 14.52 -10.64 4.52
C PHE A 149 14.71 -10.81 6.02
N THR A 150 14.75 -9.70 6.74
CA THR A 150 15.10 -9.68 8.15
C THR A 150 14.02 -8.92 8.89
N HIS A 151 13.00 -9.62 9.41
CA HIS A 151 12.14 -9.10 10.48
C HIS A 151 11.11 -10.14 10.92
N VAL A 152 11.15 -10.58 12.18
CA VAL A 152 10.24 -11.64 12.66
C VAL A 152 8.78 -11.21 12.66
N ASN A 153 8.50 -9.92 12.84
CA ASN A 153 7.12 -9.42 12.90
C ASN A 153 6.50 -9.12 11.53
N PHE A 154 7.27 -9.21 10.45
CA PHE A 154 6.79 -8.94 9.09
C PHE A 154 7.01 -10.15 8.19
N ILE A 155 8.18 -10.31 7.54
CA ILE A 155 8.45 -11.50 6.71
C ILE A 155 8.23 -12.82 7.49
N GLY A 156 8.45 -12.79 8.80
CA GLY A 156 8.19 -13.91 9.69
C GLY A 156 6.73 -14.35 9.82
N GLN A 157 5.77 -13.48 9.50
CA GLN A 157 4.34 -13.78 9.51
C GLN A 157 3.90 -14.51 8.22
N SER A 158 4.70 -14.41 7.17
CA SER A 158 4.45 -15.10 5.91
C SER A 158 4.55 -16.62 6.11
N ARG A 159 3.47 -17.35 5.89
CA ARG A 159 3.47 -18.83 5.96
C ARG A 159 4.54 -19.42 5.03
N ALA A 160 4.72 -18.84 3.84
CA ALA A 160 5.68 -19.29 2.85
C ALA A 160 7.13 -18.92 3.21
N LEU A 161 7.35 -17.79 3.88
CA LEU A 161 8.68 -17.23 4.17
C LEU A 161 9.08 -17.26 5.66
N GLN A 162 8.26 -17.80 6.56
CA GLN A 162 8.53 -17.81 8.00
C GLN A 162 9.88 -18.44 8.39
N PHE A 163 10.40 -19.37 7.57
CA PHE A 163 11.72 -19.97 7.78
C PHE A 163 12.86 -18.94 7.70
N MET A 164 12.62 -17.77 7.11
CA MET A 164 13.59 -16.68 7.11
C MET A 164 13.89 -16.21 8.54
N ASN A 165 12.94 -16.31 9.46
CA ASN A 165 13.17 -15.99 10.87
C ASN A 165 14.29 -16.84 11.47
N SER A 166 14.26 -18.16 11.27
CA SER A 166 15.32 -19.03 11.78
C SER A 166 16.64 -18.81 11.04
N CYS A 167 16.59 -18.39 9.78
CA CYS A 167 17.77 -18.03 9.03
C CYS A 167 18.45 -16.76 9.59
N THR A 168 17.69 -15.71 9.87
CA THR A 168 18.23 -14.37 10.13
C THR A 168 18.17 -13.94 11.60
N SER A 169 17.45 -14.66 12.47
CA SER A 169 17.27 -14.30 13.89
C SER A 169 18.58 -14.13 14.66
N LYS A 170 19.59 -14.95 14.37
CA LYS A 170 20.93 -14.85 14.99
C LYS A 170 21.80 -13.72 14.42
N SER A 171 21.34 -13.01 13.39
CA SER A 171 22.18 -12.04 12.66
C SER A 171 22.09 -10.60 13.17
N GLY A 172 21.27 -10.33 14.21
CA GLY A 172 21.28 -9.03 14.88
C GLY A 172 20.89 -7.82 14.00
N MET A 173 20.02 -7.98 13.00
CA MET A 173 19.67 -6.85 12.11
C MET A 173 19.05 -5.65 12.86
N VAL A 174 18.24 -5.92 13.90
CA VAL A 174 17.73 -4.87 14.81
C VAL A 174 18.87 -4.15 15.54
N SER A 175 19.98 -4.84 15.84
CA SER A 175 21.16 -4.20 16.44
C SER A 175 21.98 -3.38 15.45
N CYS A 176 22.02 -3.73 14.16
CA CYS A 176 22.82 -3.00 13.18
C CYS A 176 22.36 -1.55 12.96
N LYS A 177 21.12 -1.20 13.31
CA LYS A 177 20.53 0.13 13.04
C LYS A 177 20.53 1.08 14.21
N LYS A 178 21.06 0.67 15.37
CA LYS A 178 21.00 1.48 16.58
C LYS A 178 21.65 2.85 16.41
N ASN A 179 22.69 2.92 15.56
CA ASN A 179 23.55 4.08 15.48
C ASN A 179 23.08 5.10 14.43
N ILE A 180 22.65 4.65 13.23
CA ILE A 180 22.27 5.58 12.16
C ILE A 180 20.84 6.12 12.26
N LYS A 181 19.94 5.45 13.00
CA LYS A 181 18.52 5.84 13.05
C LYS A 181 18.29 7.25 13.59
N ALA A 182 19.12 7.70 14.54
CA ALA A 182 19.00 9.03 15.13
C ALA A 182 19.37 10.11 14.11
N HIS A 183 20.43 9.85 13.32
CA HIS A 183 20.86 10.69 12.20
C HIS A 183 19.81 10.73 11.08
N CYS A 184 19.06 9.64 10.90
CA CYS A 184 18.06 9.48 9.85
C CYS A 184 16.62 9.63 10.37
N GLY A 185 16.33 10.72 11.08
CA GLY A 185 14.94 11.12 11.38
C GLY A 185 14.15 10.15 12.26
N SER A 186 14.80 9.24 13.00
CA SER A 186 14.15 8.22 13.83
C SER A 186 14.70 8.24 15.26
N ALA A 187 14.47 9.35 15.97
CA ALA A 187 14.90 9.54 17.36
C ALA A 187 14.25 8.57 18.37
N SER A 188 13.11 7.94 18.02
CA SER A 188 12.44 6.92 18.84
C SER A 188 12.01 5.71 17.99
N THR A 189 11.52 4.65 18.64
CA THR A 189 11.12 3.40 17.95
C THR A 189 9.89 3.56 17.05
N HIS A 190 9.06 4.59 17.25
CA HIS A 190 7.81 4.76 16.49
C HIS A 190 7.77 6.03 15.64
N THR A 191 8.71 6.94 15.85
CA THR A 191 8.83 8.17 15.05
C THR A 191 9.69 7.91 13.81
N ARG A 192 9.24 8.45 12.68
CA ARG A 192 9.97 8.46 11.42
C ARG A 192 9.78 9.82 10.80
N ASP A 193 10.85 10.35 10.24
CA ASP A 193 10.83 11.59 9.49
C ASP A 193 11.63 11.38 8.20
N PRO A 194 10.96 10.97 7.11
CA PRO A 194 11.61 10.84 5.81
C PRO A 194 12.30 12.13 5.36
N ALA A 195 11.74 13.31 5.68
CA ALA A 195 12.31 14.57 5.24
C ALA A 195 13.66 14.82 5.92
N ALA A 196 13.76 14.55 7.22
CA ALA A 196 15.03 14.59 7.94
C ALA A 196 16.07 13.62 7.34
N SER A 197 15.67 12.40 6.96
CA SER A 197 16.58 11.44 6.32
C SER A 197 17.13 11.94 4.98
N TRP A 198 16.29 12.56 4.15
CA TRP A 198 16.73 13.17 2.88
C TRP A 198 17.61 14.39 3.11
N ASN A 199 17.25 15.27 4.04
CA ASN A 199 18.03 16.47 4.39
C ASN A 199 19.43 16.10 4.91
N ASN A 200 19.51 15.01 5.69
CA ASN A 200 20.77 14.51 6.26
C ASN A 200 21.53 13.58 5.31
N SER A 201 21.14 13.50 4.04
CA SER A 201 21.78 12.66 3.02
C SER A 201 21.86 11.17 3.35
N CYS A 202 20.99 10.65 4.23
CA CYS A 202 21.03 9.25 4.67
C CYS A 202 20.93 8.26 3.51
N PRO A 203 19.97 8.38 2.56
CA PRO A 203 19.89 7.49 1.42
C PRO A 203 21.16 7.48 0.55
N GLN A 204 21.76 8.67 0.35
CA GLN A 204 22.94 8.84 -0.47
C GLN A 204 24.18 8.23 0.19
N ILE A 205 24.34 8.40 1.51
CA ILE A 205 25.42 7.79 2.30
C ILE A 205 25.30 6.26 2.25
N ILE A 206 24.11 5.72 2.52
CA ILE A 206 23.85 4.25 2.50
C ILE A 206 24.17 3.68 1.12
N LYS A 207 23.66 4.31 0.05
CA LYS A 207 23.90 3.89 -1.33
C LYS A 207 25.39 3.93 -1.67
N PHE A 208 26.10 5.00 -1.29
CA PHE A 208 27.53 5.13 -1.54
C PHE A 208 28.32 4.01 -0.85
N LEU A 209 28.05 3.75 0.44
CA LEU A 209 28.72 2.68 1.20
C LEU A 209 28.47 1.27 0.64
N ASP A 210 27.34 1.06 -0.05
CA ASP A 210 27.04 -0.20 -0.71
C ASP A 210 27.84 -0.42 -2.01
N THR A 211 28.37 0.64 -2.61
CA THR A 211 29.28 0.54 -3.78
C THR A 211 30.72 0.22 -3.41
N VAL A 212 31.08 0.36 -2.13
CA VAL A 212 32.46 0.22 -1.67
C VAL A 212 32.70 -1.19 -1.10
N HIS A 213 33.86 -1.76 -1.44
CA HIS A 213 34.26 -3.06 -0.92
C HIS A 213 34.50 -3.00 0.60
N PRO A 214 33.99 -3.94 1.42
CA PRO A 214 34.08 -3.88 2.88
C PRO A 214 35.49 -3.69 3.46
N SER A 215 36.53 -4.15 2.79
CA SER A 215 37.92 -3.98 3.25
C SER A 215 38.41 -2.53 3.21
N SER A 216 37.85 -1.69 2.33
CA SER A 216 38.29 -0.31 2.14
C SER A 216 37.61 0.67 3.11
N ILE A 217 36.45 0.28 3.66
CA ILE A 217 35.55 1.15 4.43
C ILE A 217 36.13 1.54 5.80
N LYS A 218 37.03 0.73 6.37
CA LYS A 218 37.59 0.97 7.71
C LYS A 218 38.79 1.91 7.74
N THR A 219 39.29 2.34 6.59
CA THR A 219 40.48 3.21 6.55
C THR A 219 40.12 4.63 6.98
N GLU A 220 41.01 5.28 7.75
CA GLU A 220 40.81 6.69 8.12
C GLU A 220 40.73 7.60 6.90
N SER A 221 41.45 7.26 5.83
CA SER A 221 41.33 7.95 4.54
C SER A 221 39.91 7.89 3.98
N PHE A 222 39.27 6.72 4.00
CA PHE A 222 37.90 6.57 3.53
C PHE A 222 36.88 7.28 4.43
N LYS A 223 37.06 7.22 5.76
CA LYS A 223 36.21 7.97 6.68
C LYS A 223 36.32 9.48 6.45
N ASN A 224 37.52 9.98 6.19
CA ASN A 224 37.74 11.38 5.83
C ASN A 224 37.06 11.74 4.50
N GLU A 225 37.14 10.87 3.49
CA GLU A 225 36.39 11.06 2.23
C GLU A 225 34.88 11.15 2.49
N LEU A 226 34.34 10.24 3.31
CA LEU A 226 32.91 10.21 3.63
C LEU A 226 32.45 11.51 4.32
N LYS A 227 33.22 11.98 5.31
CA LYS A 227 32.96 13.25 6.01
C LYS A 227 32.95 14.44 5.06
N VAL A 228 33.96 14.56 4.20
CA VAL A 228 34.07 15.67 3.24
C VAL A 228 32.94 15.62 2.22
N LYS A 229 32.65 14.43 1.67
CA LYS A 229 31.65 14.25 0.61
C LYS A 229 30.23 14.56 1.05
N PHE A 230 29.87 14.15 2.26
CA PHE A 230 28.50 14.30 2.79
C PHE A 230 28.38 15.37 3.87
N GLN A 231 29.46 16.10 4.17
CA GLN A 231 29.49 17.16 5.19
C GLN A 231 29.00 16.70 6.56
N VAL A 232 29.41 15.49 6.97
CA VAL A 232 29.04 14.89 8.25
C VAL A 232 30.22 14.91 9.23
N ASP A 233 29.91 14.93 10.52
CA ASP A 233 30.92 14.84 11.58
C ASP A 233 31.53 13.42 11.69
N THR A 234 32.57 13.29 12.50
CA THR A 234 33.28 12.01 12.71
C THR A 234 32.38 10.93 13.33
N SER A 235 31.57 11.26 14.32
CA SER A 235 30.67 10.28 14.96
C SER A 235 29.65 9.76 13.96
N THR A 236 29.06 10.64 13.17
CA THR A 236 28.09 10.28 12.14
C THR A 236 28.73 9.38 11.08
N ALA A 237 29.93 9.74 10.59
CA ALA A 237 30.66 8.91 9.62
C ALA A 237 30.98 7.51 10.18
N ASP A 238 31.46 7.43 11.44
CA ASP A 238 31.73 6.17 12.12
C ASP A 238 30.47 5.31 12.27
N ASP A 239 29.35 5.90 12.65
CA ASP A 239 28.07 5.20 12.81
C ASP A 239 27.58 4.55 11.50
N PHE A 240 27.74 5.24 10.37
CA PHE A 240 27.40 4.69 9.05
C PHE A 240 28.35 3.58 8.61
N VAL A 241 29.65 3.73 8.87
CA VAL A 241 30.66 2.68 8.62
C VAL A 241 30.34 1.43 9.45
N ASP A 242 30.06 1.60 10.74
CA ASP A 242 29.72 0.51 11.63
C ASP A 242 28.42 -0.19 11.22
N HIS A 243 27.41 0.60 10.84
CA HIS A 243 26.17 0.07 10.27
C HIS A 243 26.45 -0.81 9.04
N ARG A 244 27.22 -0.30 8.07
CA ARG A 244 27.58 -1.01 6.84
C ARG A 244 28.36 -2.30 7.11
N MET A 245 29.27 -2.28 8.07
CA MET A 245 30.03 -3.47 8.48
C MET A 245 29.15 -4.51 9.19
N CYS A 246 28.21 -4.06 10.03
CA CYS A 246 27.23 -4.94 10.65
C CYS A 246 26.32 -5.59 9.58
N MET A 247 25.80 -4.81 8.65
CA MET A 247 24.94 -5.29 7.57
C MET A 247 25.65 -6.25 6.61
N GLN A 248 26.97 -6.20 6.49
CA GLN A 248 27.72 -7.19 5.71
C GLN A 248 27.50 -8.63 6.22
N LYS A 249 27.48 -8.83 7.54
CA LYS A 249 27.24 -10.15 8.15
C LYS A 249 25.83 -10.64 7.82
N VAL A 250 24.85 -9.73 7.88
CA VAL A 250 23.45 -10.00 7.55
C VAL A 250 23.31 -10.39 6.07
N ARG A 251 23.96 -9.65 5.16
CA ARG A 251 23.93 -9.93 3.71
C ARG A 251 24.43 -11.32 3.37
N VAL A 252 25.54 -11.74 3.97
CA VAL A 252 26.08 -13.11 3.79
C VAL A 252 25.06 -14.15 4.25
N LYS A 253 24.42 -13.93 5.40
CA LYS A 253 23.43 -14.87 5.94
C LYS A 253 22.16 -14.93 5.07
N VAL A 254 21.62 -13.78 4.67
CA VAL A 254 20.46 -13.68 3.78
C VAL A 254 20.73 -14.38 2.45
N LYS A 255 21.91 -14.15 1.85
CA LYS A 255 22.32 -14.82 0.61
C LYS A 255 22.26 -16.34 0.72
N SER A 256 22.66 -16.91 1.86
CA SER A 256 22.59 -18.37 2.10
C SER A 256 21.15 -18.93 2.07
N CYS A 257 20.15 -18.12 2.44
CA CYS A 257 18.75 -18.53 2.53
C CYS A 257 17.91 -18.08 1.33
N MET A 258 18.44 -17.15 0.54
CA MET A 258 17.78 -16.56 -0.63
C MET A 258 17.30 -17.63 -1.62
N LYS A 259 18.12 -18.65 -1.88
CA LYS A 259 17.75 -19.74 -2.79
C LYS A 259 16.46 -20.43 -2.37
N LYS A 260 16.26 -20.66 -1.07
CA LYS A 260 15.04 -21.27 -0.54
C LYS A 260 13.85 -20.32 -0.63
N ALA A 261 14.06 -19.02 -0.40
CA ALA A 261 13.01 -17.99 -0.54
C ALA A 261 12.54 -17.85 -1.99
N LEU A 262 13.48 -17.80 -2.95
CA LEU A 262 13.20 -17.81 -4.38
C LEU A 262 12.45 -19.07 -4.80
N SER A 263 12.88 -20.24 -4.32
CA SER A 263 12.17 -21.50 -4.59
C SER A 263 10.73 -21.46 -4.06
N LYS A 264 10.46 -20.79 -2.94
CA LYS A 264 9.09 -20.59 -2.45
C LYS A 264 8.32 -19.61 -3.34
N CYS A 265 8.94 -18.53 -3.79
CA CYS A 265 8.34 -17.58 -4.72
C CYS A 265 7.87 -18.30 -6.00
N HIS A 266 8.78 -18.97 -6.71
CA HIS A 266 8.44 -19.66 -7.97
C HIS A 266 7.46 -20.83 -7.84
N LYS A 267 7.22 -21.34 -6.62
CA LYS A 267 6.25 -22.42 -6.37
C LYS A 267 4.84 -21.91 -6.11
N GLN A 268 4.70 -20.63 -5.75
CA GLN A 268 3.41 -20.05 -5.42
C GLN A 268 2.82 -19.34 -6.63
N ASN A 269 1.51 -19.44 -6.77
CA ASN A 269 0.80 -18.87 -7.91
C ASN A 269 0.22 -17.49 -7.59
N ILE A 270 0.09 -17.13 -6.30
CA ILE A 270 -0.38 -15.81 -5.86
C ILE A 270 0.76 -15.12 -5.12
N HIS A 271 1.28 -14.03 -5.67
CA HIS A 271 2.26 -13.16 -5.01
C HIS A 271 1.56 -11.90 -4.53
N ALA A 272 1.47 -11.73 -3.22
CA ALA A 272 0.78 -10.60 -2.62
C ALA A 272 1.73 -9.74 -1.78
N VAL A 273 1.48 -8.44 -1.75
CA VAL A 273 2.06 -7.50 -0.79
C VAL A 273 0.93 -6.84 0.00
N GLU A 274 1.04 -6.80 1.33
CA GLU A 274 0.16 -6.00 2.19
C GLU A 274 0.84 -4.67 2.46
N VAL A 275 0.27 -3.55 2.01
CA VAL A 275 0.92 -2.24 2.11
C VAL A 275 0.04 -1.20 2.77
N LEU A 276 0.61 -0.58 3.81
CA LEU A 276 -0.01 0.45 4.64
C LEU A 276 0.73 1.78 4.60
N ARG A 277 1.98 1.77 4.11
CA ARG A 277 2.95 2.89 4.16
C ARG A 277 3.14 3.52 2.79
N SER A 278 2.07 3.62 2.01
CA SER A 278 2.07 4.23 0.68
C SER A 278 0.80 5.07 0.48
N ASN A 279 0.84 5.96 -0.50
CA ASN A 279 -0.32 6.70 -1.01
C ASN A 279 -0.78 6.05 -2.32
N MET A 280 -2.09 6.08 -2.60
CA MET A 280 -2.67 5.39 -3.76
C MET A 280 -2.06 5.87 -5.08
N ALA A 281 -1.72 7.16 -5.20
CA ALA A 281 -1.03 7.75 -6.35
C ALA A 281 0.22 6.96 -6.80
N ALA A 282 0.98 6.38 -5.87
CA ALA A 282 2.23 5.70 -6.18
C ALA A 282 2.04 4.42 -7.01
N LEU A 283 0.83 3.86 -7.04
CA LEU A 283 0.53 2.63 -7.78
C LEU A 283 0.55 2.82 -9.30
N ASP A 284 0.43 4.05 -9.82
CA ASP A 284 0.45 4.33 -11.25
C ASP A 284 1.69 3.70 -11.93
N ASP A 285 2.89 3.98 -11.38
CA ASP A 285 4.14 3.48 -11.94
C ASP A 285 4.41 2.02 -11.59
N VAL A 286 3.86 1.52 -10.47
CA VAL A 286 3.91 0.09 -10.15
C VAL A 286 3.10 -0.71 -11.17
N ILE A 287 1.90 -0.24 -11.54
CA ILE A 287 1.02 -0.89 -12.53
C ILE A 287 1.67 -0.85 -13.92
N LYS A 288 2.32 0.26 -14.31
CA LYS A 288 3.07 0.32 -15.58
C LYS A 288 4.18 -0.72 -15.66
N ARG A 289 4.83 -1.04 -14.52
CA ARG A 289 5.90 -2.06 -14.44
C ARG A 289 5.36 -3.48 -14.30
N LEU A 290 4.17 -3.63 -13.72
CA LEU A 290 3.47 -4.89 -13.50
C LEU A 290 2.05 -4.80 -14.09
N PRO A 291 1.90 -4.90 -15.42
CA PRO A 291 0.60 -4.76 -16.08
C PRO A 291 -0.40 -5.86 -15.70
N ASP A 292 0.08 -6.95 -15.10
CA ASP A 292 -0.70 -8.07 -14.56
C ASP A 292 -1.08 -7.90 -13.08
N LEU A 293 -0.77 -6.75 -12.46
CA LEU A 293 -1.09 -6.47 -11.07
C LEU A 293 -2.59 -6.25 -10.84
N TYR A 294 -3.14 -6.90 -9.83
CA TYR A 294 -4.43 -6.57 -9.24
C TYR A 294 -4.25 -5.76 -7.96
N VAL A 295 -5.10 -4.77 -7.75
CA VAL A 295 -5.10 -3.93 -6.54
C VAL A 295 -6.39 -4.12 -5.78
N VAL A 296 -6.27 -4.50 -4.50
CA VAL A 296 -7.38 -4.58 -3.55
C VAL A 296 -7.28 -3.38 -2.62
N HIS A 297 -8.15 -2.38 -2.81
CA HIS A 297 -8.31 -1.26 -1.90
C HIS A 297 -9.19 -1.69 -0.72
N TYR A 298 -8.54 -2.08 0.37
CA TYR A 298 -9.16 -2.64 1.56
C TYR A 298 -9.40 -1.53 2.60
N VAL A 299 -10.67 -1.12 2.71
CA VAL A 299 -11.08 0.02 3.55
C VAL A 299 -11.79 -0.45 4.82
N ARG A 300 -11.89 0.44 5.79
CA ARG A 300 -12.66 0.27 7.02
C ARG A 300 -13.24 1.63 7.42
N ASP A 301 -14.30 1.67 8.21
CA ASP A 301 -14.85 2.91 8.77
C ASP A 301 -13.72 3.73 9.43
N PRO A 302 -13.46 4.97 8.97
CA PRO A 302 -12.35 5.77 9.47
C PRO A 302 -12.48 6.11 10.96
N ARG A 303 -13.70 6.13 11.51
CA ARG A 303 -13.95 6.36 12.93
C ARG A 303 -13.49 5.17 13.76
N ALA A 304 -13.72 3.97 13.26
CA ALA A 304 -13.23 2.74 13.86
C ALA A 304 -11.70 2.68 13.82
N ILE A 305 -11.08 3.13 12.71
CA ILE A 305 -9.62 3.25 12.59
C ILE A 305 -9.09 4.23 13.64
N ALA A 306 -9.55 5.48 13.63
CA ALA A 306 -9.09 6.54 14.53
C ALA A 306 -9.24 6.14 16.01
N GLN A 307 -10.41 5.61 16.40
CA GLN A 307 -10.67 5.14 17.76
C GLN A 307 -9.76 3.98 18.17
N SER A 308 -9.42 3.10 17.22
CA SER A 308 -8.51 1.98 17.45
C SER A 308 -7.05 2.44 17.57
N THR A 309 -6.66 3.51 16.85
CA THR A 309 -5.32 4.11 16.89
C THR A 309 -5.04 4.80 18.23
N ILE A 310 -5.94 5.67 18.70
CA ILE A 310 -5.73 6.39 19.97
C ILE A 310 -5.61 5.46 21.18
N LYS A 311 -6.24 4.29 21.13
CA LYS A 311 -6.21 3.30 22.22
C LYS A 311 -4.87 2.61 22.38
N VAL A 312 -4.15 2.42 21.29
CA VAL A 312 -2.82 1.80 21.32
C VAL A 312 -1.70 2.83 21.50
N LYS A 313 -2.06 4.12 21.66
CA LYS A 313 -1.16 5.23 22.05
C LYS A 313 0.07 5.37 21.15
N PHE A 314 -0.12 5.32 19.83
CA PHE A 314 0.98 5.52 18.87
C PHE A 314 1.52 6.95 18.82
N GLY A 315 0.80 7.91 19.40
CA GLY A 315 1.20 9.31 19.51
C GLY A 315 0.34 10.05 20.54
N PRO A 316 0.63 11.34 20.80
CA PRO A 316 -0.11 12.17 21.75
C PRO A 316 -1.47 12.66 21.22
N GLY A 317 -1.80 12.40 19.94
CA GLY A 317 -3.02 12.87 19.29
C GLY A 317 -4.29 12.29 19.90
N ASP A 318 -5.34 13.10 19.93
CA ASP A 318 -6.68 12.68 20.35
C ASP A 318 -7.51 12.17 19.16
N ILE A 319 -8.78 11.82 19.41
CA ILE A 319 -9.66 11.28 18.36
C ILE A 319 -9.85 12.27 17.20
N VAL A 320 -9.85 13.58 17.47
CA VAL A 320 -10.05 14.62 16.46
C VAL A 320 -8.80 14.71 15.58
N HIS A 321 -7.62 14.76 16.19
CA HIS A 321 -6.34 14.76 15.47
C HIS A 321 -6.20 13.52 14.58
N GLU A 322 -6.44 12.33 15.13
CA GLU A 322 -6.35 11.08 14.36
C GLU A 322 -7.40 11.02 13.24
N SER A 323 -8.61 11.54 13.47
CA SER A 323 -9.65 11.60 12.45
C SER A 323 -9.26 12.52 11.29
N ARG A 324 -8.67 13.69 11.55
CA ARG A 324 -8.14 14.57 10.49
C ARG A 324 -7.07 13.87 9.66
N LEU A 325 -6.13 13.19 10.31
CA LEU A 325 -5.07 12.46 9.62
C LEU A 325 -5.62 11.33 8.73
N ILE A 326 -6.44 10.44 9.27
CA ILE A 326 -6.92 9.28 8.51
C ILE A 326 -7.92 9.69 7.43
N CYS A 327 -8.85 10.61 7.71
CA CYS A 327 -9.87 11.00 6.75
C CYS A 327 -9.30 11.82 5.60
N ASN A 328 -8.36 12.74 5.86
CA ASN A 328 -7.68 13.45 4.77
C ASN A 328 -6.84 12.50 3.91
N LYS A 329 -6.17 11.51 4.51
CA LYS A 329 -5.44 10.48 3.76
C LYS A 329 -6.39 9.67 2.88
N MET A 330 -7.44 9.12 3.46
CA MET A 330 -8.43 8.29 2.76
C MET A 330 -9.13 9.07 1.65
N GLU A 331 -9.44 10.35 1.86
CA GLU A 331 -10.07 11.17 0.84
C GLU A 331 -9.18 11.31 -0.41
N GLN A 332 -7.88 11.57 -0.23
CA GLN A 332 -6.94 11.64 -1.36
C GLN A 332 -6.71 10.27 -2.00
N ASP A 333 -6.56 9.21 -1.20
CA ASP A 333 -6.40 7.85 -1.72
C ASP A 333 -7.65 7.38 -2.49
N ILE A 334 -8.85 7.81 -2.10
CA ILE A 334 -10.09 7.57 -2.85
C ILE A 334 -10.08 8.31 -4.18
N LYS A 335 -9.71 9.60 -4.20
CA LYS A 335 -9.61 10.37 -5.45
C LYS A 335 -8.62 9.73 -6.43
N ASP A 336 -7.45 9.32 -5.95
CA ASP A 336 -6.47 8.59 -6.74
C ASP A 336 -6.96 7.22 -7.20
N TYR A 337 -7.70 6.50 -6.35
CA TYR A 337 -8.32 5.24 -6.74
C TYR A 337 -9.28 5.46 -7.92
N GLU A 338 -10.17 6.46 -7.87
CA GLU A 338 -11.14 6.67 -8.96
C GLU A 338 -10.41 7.04 -10.27
N ARG A 339 -9.38 7.89 -10.18
CA ARG A 339 -8.52 8.25 -11.31
C ARG A 339 -7.83 7.02 -11.90
N LEU A 340 -7.15 6.23 -11.06
CA LEU A 340 -6.37 5.07 -11.52
C LEU A 340 -7.26 3.92 -11.99
N SER A 341 -8.41 3.70 -11.35
CA SER A 341 -9.40 2.71 -11.79
C SER A 341 -9.92 3.03 -13.19
N SER A 342 -10.14 4.32 -13.48
CA SER A 342 -10.54 4.77 -14.82
C SER A 342 -9.41 4.62 -15.85
N LEU A 343 -8.15 4.82 -15.46
CA LEU A 343 -6.99 4.65 -16.34
C LEU A 343 -6.64 3.17 -16.59
N TYR A 344 -6.93 2.31 -15.63
CA TYR A 344 -6.58 0.90 -15.67
C TYR A 344 -7.79 0.00 -15.37
N PRO A 345 -8.77 -0.11 -16.29
CA PRO A 345 -9.96 -0.94 -16.10
C PRO A 345 -9.62 -2.38 -15.70
N GLY A 346 -10.33 -2.90 -14.69
CA GLY A 346 -10.16 -4.25 -14.17
C GLY A 346 -8.93 -4.47 -13.28
N VAL A 347 -8.07 -3.47 -13.03
CA VAL A 347 -6.98 -3.60 -12.03
C VAL A 347 -7.54 -3.57 -10.61
N PHE A 348 -8.46 -2.66 -10.33
CA PHE A 348 -8.82 -2.27 -8.98
C PHE A 348 -10.15 -2.89 -8.52
N ILE A 349 -10.21 -3.28 -7.25
CA ILE A 349 -11.45 -3.52 -6.52
C ILE A 349 -11.38 -2.83 -5.17
N ARG A 350 -12.52 -2.29 -4.70
CA ARG A 350 -12.65 -1.74 -3.34
C ARG A 350 -13.55 -2.66 -2.53
N VAL A 351 -13.10 -3.05 -1.34
CA VAL A 351 -13.85 -3.94 -0.44
C VAL A 351 -13.68 -3.48 1.01
N LYS A 352 -14.67 -3.76 1.86
CA LYS A 352 -14.70 -3.28 3.25
C LYS A 352 -14.33 -4.37 4.25
N TYR A 353 -13.64 -3.99 5.32
CA TYR A 353 -13.39 -4.84 6.49
C TYR A 353 -14.70 -5.39 7.07
N GLU A 354 -15.74 -4.56 7.11
CA GLU A 354 -17.04 -4.94 7.63
C GLU A 354 -17.66 -6.11 6.83
N ASP A 355 -17.55 -6.09 5.50
CA ASP A 355 -18.05 -7.14 4.63
C ASP A 355 -17.33 -8.47 4.87
N LEU A 356 -16.00 -8.43 5.07
CA LEU A 356 -15.22 -9.60 5.43
C LEU A 356 -15.69 -10.23 6.75
N VAL A 357 -16.04 -9.39 7.72
CA VAL A 357 -16.47 -9.87 9.04
C VAL A 357 -17.91 -10.40 9.01
N LEU A 358 -18.79 -9.79 8.23
CA LEU A 358 -20.21 -10.14 8.15
C LEU A 358 -20.46 -11.38 7.28
N ASP A 359 -19.82 -11.47 6.12
CA ASP A 359 -19.92 -12.62 5.24
C ASP A 359 -18.55 -12.95 4.61
N PRO A 360 -17.68 -13.69 5.34
CA PRO A 360 -16.37 -14.05 4.83
C PRO A 360 -16.42 -14.84 3.51
N LYS A 361 -17.47 -15.64 3.30
CA LYS A 361 -17.60 -16.47 2.10
C LYS A 361 -17.85 -15.59 0.87
N GLN A 362 -18.83 -14.69 0.94
CA GLN A 362 -19.13 -13.81 -0.17
C GLN A 362 -18.03 -12.77 -0.40
N PHE A 363 -17.40 -12.27 0.67
CA PHE A 363 -16.23 -11.40 0.56
C PHE A 363 -15.08 -12.10 -0.16
N GLY A 364 -14.74 -13.33 0.27
CA GLY A 364 -13.68 -14.13 -0.34
C GLY A 364 -13.95 -14.39 -1.81
N LYS A 365 -15.17 -14.85 -2.16
CA LYS A 365 -15.57 -15.06 -3.55
C LYS A 365 -15.40 -13.80 -4.40
N THR A 366 -15.84 -12.65 -3.91
CA THR A 366 -15.71 -11.35 -4.60
C THR A 366 -14.25 -11.01 -4.91
N VAL A 367 -13.35 -11.11 -3.91
CA VAL A 367 -11.93 -10.77 -4.09
C VAL A 367 -11.23 -11.78 -5.01
N TYR A 368 -11.53 -13.07 -4.87
CA TYR A 368 -10.90 -14.11 -5.68
C TYR A 368 -11.31 -14.04 -7.16
N GLN A 369 -12.59 -13.78 -7.43
CA GLN A 369 -13.08 -13.58 -8.79
C GLN A 369 -12.46 -12.36 -9.47
N HIS A 370 -12.21 -11.29 -8.72
CA HIS A 370 -11.49 -10.12 -9.22
C HIS A 370 -10.09 -10.48 -9.71
N ILE A 371 -9.35 -11.29 -8.95
CA ILE A 371 -7.97 -11.69 -9.31
C ILE A 371 -7.91 -12.90 -10.27
N GLY A 372 -9.04 -13.26 -10.89
CA GLY A 372 -9.11 -14.31 -11.91
C GLY A 372 -9.23 -15.74 -11.38
N LEU A 373 -9.67 -15.93 -10.13
CA LEU A 373 -9.90 -17.24 -9.52
C LEU A 373 -11.39 -17.50 -9.33
N GLU A 374 -11.83 -18.76 -9.49
CA GLU A 374 -13.26 -19.10 -9.39
C GLU A 374 -13.84 -18.91 -7.98
N ASP A 375 -13.08 -19.33 -6.95
CA ASP A 375 -13.49 -19.25 -5.55
C ASP A 375 -12.28 -19.12 -4.61
N CYS A 376 -12.57 -18.71 -3.38
CA CYS A 376 -11.64 -18.63 -2.26
C CYS A 376 -11.21 -20.02 -1.78
N SER A 377 -10.01 -20.13 -1.20
CA SER A 377 -9.56 -21.44 -0.69
C SER A 377 -10.34 -21.88 0.55
N ALA A 378 -10.68 -23.16 0.62
CA ALA A 378 -11.31 -23.76 1.80
C ALA A 378 -10.45 -23.61 3.07
N SER A 379 -9.12 -23.66 2.91
CA SER A 379 -8.14 -23.40 3.98
C SER A 379 -8.34 -22.01 4.58
N TRP A 380 -8.33 -20.98 3.73
CA TRP A 380 -8.54 -19.61 4.17
C TRP A 380 -9.91 -19.42 4.81
N LEU A 381 -10.98 -19.90 4.17
CA LEU A 381 -12.35 -19.73 4.67
C LEU A 381 -12.51 -20.31 6.08
N LYS A 382 -11.97 -21.52 6.31
CA LYS A 382 -11.95 -22.14 7.64
C LYS A 382 -11.17 -21.29 8.66
N THR A 383 -9.99 -20.80 8.29
CA THR A 383 -9.15 -20.00 9.19
C THR A 383 -9.81 -18.67 9.57
N VAL A 384 -10.41 -17.96 8.61
CA VAL A 384 -11.05 -16.67 8.89
C VAL A 384 -12.32 -16.83 9.72
N GLN A 385 -13.16 -17.82 9.43
CA GLN A 385 -14.34 -18.12 10.23
C GLN A 385 -13.98 -18.46 11.68
N SER A 386 -12.92 -19.27 11.87
CA SER A 386 -12.41 -19.60 13.21
C SER A 386 -11.90 -18.35 13.95
N SER A 387 -11.20 -17.46 13.24
CA SER A 387 -10.64 -16.24 13.83
C SER A 387 -11.72 -15.24 14.27
N LEU A 388 -12.88 -15.21 13.62
CA LEU A 388 -13.98 -14.30 13.97
C LEU A 388 -14.81 -14.76 15.19
N HIS A 389 -14.65 -16.02 15.60
CA HIS A 389 -15.38 -16.67 16.70
C HIS A 389 -14.45 -17.46 17.64
N ASP A 390 -13.25 -16.94 17.87
CA ASP A 390 -12.23 -17.59 18.69
C ASP A 390 -12.61 -17.57 20.18
N SER A 391 -12.29 -18.64 20.90
CA SER A 391 -12.42 -18.72 22.36
C SER A 391 -11.72 -17.57 23.10
N LYS A 392 -10.62 -17.04 22.54
CA LYS A 392 -9.83 -15.95 23.12
C LYS A 392 -9.47 -14.91 22.06
N ALA A 393 -9.65 -13.63 22.40
CA ALA A 393 -9.16 -12.54 21.56
C ALA A 393 -7.62 -12.44 21.65
N SER A 394 -6.96 -12.30 20.51
CA SER A 394 -5.49 -12.22 20.38
C SER A 394 -4.94 -10.81 20.66
N GLY A 395 -5.59 -10.04 21.54
CA GLY A 395 -5.19 -8.66 21.89
C GLY A 395 -5.43 -7.61 20.81
N SER A 396 -4.95 -6.39 21.05
CA SER A 396 -5.22 -5.21 20.22
C SER A 396 -4.65 -5.27 18.81
N PHE A 397 -3.61 -6.08 18.57
CA PHE A 397 -2.92 -6.20 17.28
C PHE A 397 -3.21 -7.51 16.55
N GLY A 398 -3.80 -8.50 17.20
CA GLY A 398 -4.07 -9.77 16.55
C GLY A 398 -5.40 -9.79 15.79
N THR A 399 -5.60 -10.86 15.04
CA THR A 399 -6.74 -11.10 14.13
C THR A 399 -7.91 -11.83 14.79
N SER A 400 -7.69 -12.58 15.87
CA SER A 400 -8.74 -13.35 16.55
C SER A 400 -9.68 -12.47 17.40
N ARG A 401 -10.97 -12.77 17.34
CA ARG A 401 -12.05 -12.10 18.09
C ARG A 401 -12.98 -13.16 18.67
N LYS A 402 -13.48 -12.91 19.90
CA LYS A 402 -14.59 -13.70 20.46
C LYS A 402 -15.89 -13.52 19.68
N ASN A 403 -16.08 -12.31 19.16
CA ASN A 403 -17.22 -11.95 18.32
C ASN A 403 -16.75 -10.86 17.35
N GLY A 404 -16.48 -11.26 16.11
CA GLY A 404 -16.05 -10.36 15.03
C GLY A 404 -17.06 -9.25 14.76
N THR A 405 -18.34 -9.59 14.65
CA THR A 405 -19.42 -8.64 14.37
C THR A 405 -19.50 -7.54 15.42
N LYS A 406 -19.44 -7.87 16.71
CA LYS A 406 -19.43 -6.85 17.78
C LYS A 406 -18.21 -5.92 17.70
N ALA A 407 -17.10 -6.37 17.10
CA ALA A 407 -15.91 -5.55 16.95
C ALA A 407 -16.03 -4.50 15.84
N ILE A 408 -16.95 -4.65 14.88
CA ILE A 408 -17.13 -3.67 13.79
C ILE A 408 -17.74 -2.37 14.34
N ASP A 409 -18.77 -2.48 15.19
CA ASP A 409 -19.53 -1.34 15.73
C ASP A 409 -19.03 -0.84 17.08
N LYS A 410 -17.94 -1.40 17.61
CA LYS A 410 -17.44 -1.08 18.95
C LYS A 410 -17.22 0.43 19.15
N TRP A 411 -16.73 1.11 18.13
CA TRP A 411 -16.47 2.56 18.16
C TRP A 411 -17.73 3.40 18.44
N ARG A 412 -18.92 2.93 18.05
CA ARG A 412 -20.20 3.63 18.28
C ARG A 412 -20.51 3.83 19.76
N THR A 413 -19.99 2.93 20.61
CA THR A 413 -20.16 3.04 22.07
C THR A 413 -19.06 3.86 22.74
N GLU A 414 -18.02 4.25 22.01
CA GLU A 414 -16.78 4.82 22.53
C GLU A 414 -16.61 6.30 22.15
N ILE A 415 -17.11 6.68 20.98
CA ILE A 415 -17.18 8.08 20.54
C ILE A 415 -18.62 8.57 20.78
N LYS A 416 -18.78 9.61 21.59
CA LYS A 416 -20.11 10.14 21.98
C LYS A 416 -20.17 11.65 21.94
N GLY A 417 -21.39 12.18 21.85
CA GLY A 417 -21.69 13.61 22.01
C GLY A 417 -20.98 14.47 20.96
N GLN A 418 -20.50 15.64 21.39
CA GLN A 418 -19.86 16.62 20.52
C GLN A 418 -18.66 16.06 19.74
N LYS A 419 -17.87 15.17 20.35
CA LYS A 419 -16.72 14.53 19.67
C LYS A 419 -17.16 13.69 18.48
N LEU A 420 -18.28 12.97 18.58
CA LEU A 420 -18.80 12.20 17.44
C LEU A 420 -19.22 13.12 16.29
N ASN A 421 -19.90 14.23 16.61
CA ASN A 421 -20.31 15.20 15.61
C ASN A 421 -19.11 15.83 14.88
N GLU A 422 -18.07 16.22 15.62
CA GLU A 422 -16.85 16.79 15.04
C GLU A 422 -16.13 15.77 14.15
N VAL A 423 -15.97 14.52 14.61
CA VAL A 423 -15.37 13.45 13.82
C VAL A 423 -16.18 13.17 12.55
N ASN A 424 -17.51 13.14 12.65
CA ASN A 424 -18.40 12.95 11.49
C ASN A 424 -18.26 14.09 10.47
N GLN A 425 -18.12 15.33 10.93
CA GLN A 425 -17.88 16.48 10.05
C GLN A 425 -16.53 16.38 9.34
N ILE A 426 -15.46 16.05 10.08
CA ILE A 426 -14.11 15.88 9.51
C ILE A 426 -14.10 14.79 8.44
N CYS A 427 -14.81 13.69 8.68
CA CYS A 427 -14.78 12.51 7.84
C CYS A 427 -15.94 12.42 6.84
N GLU A 428 -16.77 13.46 6.73
CA GLU A 428 -18.05 13.43 6.01
C GLU A 428 -17.91 12.92 4.57
N ASN A 429 -16.93 13.44 3.82
CA ASN A 429 -16.67 13.05 2.45
C ASN A 429 -16.32 11.56 2.32
N VAL A 430 -15.44 11.06 3.20
CA VAL A 430 -15.01 9.66 3.21
C VAL A 430 -16.17 8.75 3.59
N LEU A 431 -16.94 9.13 4.62
CA LEU A 431 -18.09 8.34 5.09
C LEU A 431 -19.15 8.22 3.99
N LYS A 432 -19.51 9.33 3.34
CA LYS A 432 -20.46 9.31 2.22
C LYS A 432 -19.95 8.48 1.04
N THR A 433 -18.69 8.67 0.63
CA THR A 433 -18.12 7.97 -0.54
C THR A 433 -17.98 6.46 -0.32
N LEU A 434 -17.81 6.03 0.93
CA LEU A 434 -17.72 4.63 1.32
C LEU A 434 -19.03 4.07 1.89
N ASP A 435 -20.15 4.76 1.72
CA ASP A 435 -21.48 4.36 2.20
C ASP A 435 -21.55 3.98 3.70
N TYR A 436 -20.83 4.71 4.54
CA TYR A 436 -20.96 4.60 6.00
C TYR A 436 -22.01 5.57 6.52
N SER A 437 -22.89 5.09 7.40
CA SER A 437 -23.89 5.92 8.08
C SER A 437 -23.21 7.01 8.91
N LEU A 438 -23.66 8.27 8.80
CA LEU A 438 -23.22 9.35 9.69
C LEU A 438 -23.62 9.07 11.14
#